data_AF-H8ZWS7-F1
#
_entry.id   AF-H8ZWS7-F1
#
_cell.length_a   1.000
_cell.length_b   1.000
_cell.length_c   1.000
_cell.angle_alpha   90.00
_cell.angle_beta   90.00
_cell.angle_gamma   90.00
#
_symmetry.space_group_name_H-M   'P 1'
#
loop_
_entity.id
_entity.type
_entity.pdbx_description
1 polymer ?
#
loop_
_entity_poly.entity_id
_entity_poly.type
_entity_poly.pdbx_seq_one_letter_code
_entity_poly.pdbx_strand_id
1 'polypeptide(L)'
;DFGVHVKGRIIDCAWTVAFNPQYDNLLNAVKDATNTGIREAGIDVRLSDIGAAIQEVMESYEVTIGGKTFPVKSIRNLNGHSIERYRIHAGKSVPIVKNGDQTKMEEGEYFAIETFGSTGRGLIHEDLETSHYMKNFD
;
A
#
# COMPACT_ATOMS: atom_id res chain seq x y z
N ASP A 1 7.90 9.18 -1.69
CA ASP A 1 8.31 7.87 -1.18
C ASP A 1 9.81 7.91 -0.98
N PHE A 2 10.23 7.89 0.27
CA PHE A 2 11.65 7.87 0.63
C PHE A 2 11.83 7.22 2.00
N GLY A 3 12.98 6.59 2.21
CA GLY A 3 13.31 5.93 3.47
C GLY A 3 14.47 6.59 4.22
N VAL A 4 14.43 6.47 5.55
CA VAL A 4 15.57 6.77 6.44
C VAL A 4 15.78 5.62 7.41
N HIS A 5 16.98 5.49 7.98
CA HIS A 5 17.19 4.49 9.02
C HIS A 5 18.23 4.89 10.07
N VAL A 6 18.10 4.31 11.27
CA VAL A 6 19.13 4.36 12.32
C VAL A 6 19.46 2.93 12.73
N LYS A 7 20.73 2.53 12.61
CA LYS A 7 21.19 1.16 12.93
C LYS A 7 20.40 0.05 12.22
N GLY A 8 19.89 0.33 11.02
CA GLY A 8 19.08 -0.59 10.21
C GLY A 8 17.61 -0.64 10.58
N ARG A 9 17.13 0.19 11.52
CA ARG A 9 15.69 0.39 11.78
C ARG A 9 15.16 1.39 10.77
N ILE A 10 14.45 0.89 9.77
CA ILE A 10 14.00 1.64 8.60
C ILE A 10 12.65 2.28 8.89
N ILE A 11 12.47 3.53 8.46
CA ILE A 11 11.18 4.17 8.26
C ILE A 11 10.93 4.19 6.76
N ASP A 12 9.81 3.62 6.36
CA ASP A 12 9.28 3.67 5.01
C ASP A 12 8.00 4.50 5.02
N CYS A 13 7.97 5.58 4.23
CA CYS A 13 6.85 6.51 4.23
C CYS A 13 6.74 7.26 2.90
N ALA A 14 5.50 7.43 2.46
CA ALA A 14 5.17 8.11 1.22
C ALA A 14 3.95 9.02 1.37
N TRP A 15 3.84 9.95 0.43
CA TRP A 15 2.64 10.74 0.17
C TRP A 15 2.59 11.06 -1.32
N THR A 16 1.40 11.44 -1.80
CA THR A 16 1.19 11.88 -3.17
C THR A 16 1.14 13.40 -3.24
N VAL A 17 1.74 13.98 -4.28
CA VAL A 17 1.69 15.42 -4.56
C VAL A 17 0.87 15.63 -5.82
N ALA A 18 -0.13 16.52 -5.73
CA ALA A 18 -0.91 16.96 -6.88
C ALA A 18 -1.12 18.49 -6.79
N PHE A 19 -0.99 19.18 -7.92
CA PHE A 19 -1.19 20.63 -8.00
C PHE A 19 -2.58 21.00 -8.54
N ASN A 20 -3.28 20.05 -9.16
CA ASN A 20 -4.62 20.26 -9.69
C ASN A 20 -5.65 19.63 -8.73
N PRO A 21 -6.61 20.41 -8.20
CA PRO A 21 -7.62 19.92 -7.26
C PRO A 21 -8.53 18.80 -7.79
N GLN A 22 -8.59 18.56 -9.11
CA GLN A 22 -9.35 17.43 -9.66
C GLN A 22 -8.91 16.06 -9.10
N TYR A 23 -7.70 15.99 -8.54
CA TYR A 23 -7.16 14.76 -7.94
C TYR A 23 -7.43 14.63 -6.43
N ASP A 24 -7.97 15.66 -5.77
CA ASP A 24 -8.12 15.67 -4.31
C ASP A 24 -8.92 14.47 -3.81
N ASN A 25 -10.00 14.11 -4.50
CA ASN A 25 -10.82 12.98 -4.09
C ASN A 25 -10.12 11.62 -4.29
N LEU A 26 -9.21 11.52 -5.27
CA LEU A 26 -8.38 10.33 -5.44
C LEU A 26 -7.33 10.23 -4.31
N LEU A 27 -6.70 11.36 -3.95
CA LEU A 27 -5.77 11.43 -2.84
C LEU A 27 -6.47 11.09 -1.50
N ASN A 28 -7.70 11.58 -1.31
CA ASN A 28 -8.51 11.26 -0.14
C ASN A 28 -8.86 9.77 -0.07
N ALA A 29 -9.29 9.15 -1.18
CA ALA A 29 -9.60 7.73 -1.23
C ALA A 29 -8.40 6.86 -0.81
N VAL A 30 -7.22 7.14 -1.37
CA VAL A 30 -5.99 6.39 -1.04
C VAL A 30 -5.54 6.65 0.40
N LYS A 31 -5.63 7.89 0.87
CA LYS A 31 -5.28 8.24 2.25
C LYS A 31 -6.20 7.55 3.27
N ASP A 32 -7.50 7.52 3.01
CA ASP A 32 -8.49 6.88 3.86
C ASP A 32 -8.32 5.35 3.88
N ALA A 33 -8.05 4.75 2.72
CA ALA A 33 -7.73 3.33 2.61
C ALA A 33 -6.45 2.97 3.37
N THR A 34 -5.38 3.77 3.27
CA THR A 34 -4.15 3.58 4.05
C THR A 34 -4.42 3.69 5.56
N ASN A 35 -5.16 4.71 6.00
CA ASN A 35 -5.51 4.86 7.42
C ASN A 35 -6.38 3.72 7.93
N THR A 36 -7.26 3.18 7.08
CA THR A 36 -8.02 1.97 7.37
C THR A 36 -7.09 0.77 7.56
N GLY A 37 -6.14 0.55 6.65
CA GLY A 37 -5.11 -0.48 6.81
C GLY A 37 -4.34 -0.36 8.13
N ILE A 38 -3.93 0.86 8.51
CA ILE A 38 -3.24 1.14 9.77
C ILE A 38 -4.13 0.82 10.97
N ARG A 39 -5.41 1.19 10.92
CA ARG A 39 -6.38 0.97 12.01
C ARG A 39 -6.73 -0.49 12.20
N GLU A 40 -6.81 -1.26 11.11
CA GLU A 40 -7.13 -2.68 11.13
C GLU A 40 -5.91 -3.57 11.45
N ALA A 41 -4.69 -3.02 11.34
CA ALA A 41 -3.46 -3.74 11.68
C ALA A 41 -3.35 -4.01 13.19
N GLY A 42 -2.89 -5.20 13.55
CA GLY A 42 -2.69 -5.59 14.94
C GLY A 42 -2.22 -7.03 15.09
N ILE A 43 -1.68 -7.35 16.26
CA ILE A 43 -1.27 -8.73 16.60
C ILE A 43 -2.47 -9.67 16.40
N ASP A 44 -2.19 -10.86 15.85
CA ASP A 44 -3.15 -11.91 15.52
C ASP A 44 -4.12 -11.60 14.37
N VAL A 45 -4.07 -10.40 13.78
CA VAL A 45 -4.89 -10.03 12.62
C VAL A 45 -4.34 -10.71 11.37
N ARG A 46 -5.25 -11.28 10.56
CA ARG A 46 -4.89 -11.89 9.26
C ARG A 46 -4.61 -10.81 8.23
N LEU A 47 -3.54 -10.96 7.47
CA LEU A 47 -3.15 -10.01 6.43
C LEU A 47 -4.25 -9.83 5.38
N SER A 48 -4.98 -10.89 5.00
CA SER A 48 -6.10 -10.77 4.06
C SER A 48 -7.31 -10.02 4.61
N ASP A 49 -7.51 -9.96 5.93
CA ASP A 49 -8.62 -9.20 6.52
C ASP A 49 -8.32 -7.69 6.42
N ILE A 50 -7.07 -7.29 6.65
CA ILE A 50 -6.58 -5.92 6.42
C ILE A 50 -6.78 -5.55 4.95
N GLY A 51 -6.38 -6.43 4.02
CA GLY A 51 -6.56 -6.17 2.59
C GLY A 51 -8.01 -6.08 2.15
N ALA A 52 -8.92 -6.81 2.78
CA ALA A 52 -10.35 -6.70 2.52
C ALA A 52 -10.91 -5.34 2.98
N ALA A 53 -10.53 -4.88 4.18
CA ALA A 53 -10.97 -3.58 4.72
C ALA A 53 -10.41 -2.40 3.91
N ILE A 54 -9.13 -2.47 3.51
CA ILE A 54 -8.51 -1.48 2.61
C ILE A 54 -9.30 -1.40 1.29
N GLN A 55 -9.60 -2.55 0.69
CA GLN A 55 -10.32 -2.60 -0.57
C GLN A 55 -11.73 -2.05 -0.46
N GLU A 56 -12.46 -2.40 0.60
CA GLU A 56 -13.82 -1.89 0.85
C GLU A 56 -13.83 -0.35 0.91
N VAL A 57 -12.89 0.24 1.66
CA VAL A 57 -12.81 1.70 1.76
C VAL A 57 -12.35 2.31 0.44
N MET A 58 -11.28 1.82 -0.18
CA MET A 58 -10.76 2.34 -1.45
C MET A 58 -11.83 2.35 -2.55
N GLU A 59 -12.53 1.23 -2.72
CA GLU A 59 -13.50 1.02 -3.80
C GLU A 59 -14.88 1.62 -3.49
N SER A 60 -15.07 2.22 -2.31
CA SER A 60 -16.25 3.03 -1.98
C SER A 60 -16.22 4.43 -2.62
N TYR A 61 -15.06 4.88 -3.11
CA TYR A 61 -14.87 6.19 -3.72
C TYR A 61 -15.04 6.15 -5.25
N GLU A 62 -15.62 7.23 -5.79
CA GLU A 62 -15.57 7.58 -7.21
C GLU A 62 -14.93 8.95 -7.41
N VAL A 63 -14.29 9.17 -8.57
CA VAL A 63 -13.58 10.43 -8.87
C VAL A 63 -13.87 10.89 -10.29
N THR A 64 -13.96 12.20 -10.50
CA THR A 64 -14.13 12.81 -11.84
C THR A 64 -12.86 13.53 -12.25
N ILE A 65 -12.19 13.03 -13.29
CA ILE A 65 -10.91 13.56 -13.80
C ILE A 65 -11.06 13.77 -15.30
N GLY A 66 -10.78 14.99 -15.80
CA GLY A 66 -10.94 15.31 -17.22
C GLY A 66 -12.36 15.08 -17.76
N GLY A 67 -13.39 15.31 -16.93
CA GLY A 67 -14.80 15.16 -17.30
C GLY A 67 -15.30 13.71 -17.36
N LYS A 68 -14.50 12.73 -16.92
CA LYS A 68 -14.89 11.32 -16.85
C LYS A 68 -14.87 10.84 -15.40
N THR A 69 -15.91 10.10 -15.01
CA THR A 69 -16.02 9.50 -13.68
C THR A 69 -15.46 8.09 -13.69
N PHE A 70 -14.67 7.77 -12.66
CA PHE A 70 -14.02 6.47 -12.48
C PHE A 70 -14.29 5.96 -11.06
N PRO A 71 -14.63 4.67 -10.88
CA PRO A 71 -14.44 4.02 -9.59
C PRO A 71 -12.95 3.95 -9.28
N VAL A 72 -12.56 4.24 -8.05
CA VAL A 72 -11.18 4.03 -7.60
C VAL A 72 -10.95 2.54 -7.40
N LYS A 73 -9.82 2.01 -7.90
CA LYS A 73 -9.47 0.59 -7.76
C LYS A 73 -8.15 0.44 -7.03
N SER A 74 -8.09 -0.50 -6.08
CA SER A 74 -6.83 -0.96 -5.51
C SER A 74 -5.94 -1.58 -6.59
N ILE A 75 -4.64 -1.27 -6.58
CA ILE A 75 -3.65 -1.94 -7.43
C ILE A 75 -3.32 -3.32 -6.84
N ARG A 76 -4.02 -4.35 -7.32
CA ARG A 76 -4.05 -5.68 -6.68
C ARG A 76 -2.73 -6.45 -6.60
N ASN A 77 -1.71 -6.04 -7.36
CA ASN A 77 -0.36 -6.63 -7.34
C ASN A 77 0.70 -5.70 -6.73
N LEU A 78 0.26 -4.69 -5.96
CA LEU A 78 1.08 -3.95 -5.00
C LEU A 78 0.57 -4.23 -3.60
N ASN A 79 1.46 -4.12 -2.61
CA ASN A 79 1.25 -4.58 -1.25
C ASN A 79 2.09 -3.74 -0.31
N GLY A 80 1.65 -3.59 0.94
CA GLY A 80 2.58 -3.27 2.02
C GLY A 80 3.40 -4.49 2.42
N HIS A 81 4.28 -4.32 3.41
CA HIS A 81 5.23 -5.38 3.77
C HIS A 81 5.75 -5.28 5.20
N SER A 82 6.17 -6.42 5.73
CA SER A 82 7.01 -6.48 6.93
C SER A 82 8.39 -5.91 6.65
N ILE A 83 9.00 -5.33 7.68
CA ILE A 83 10.35 -4.76 7.62
C ILE A 83 11.19 -5.40 8.71
N GLU A 84 12.47 -5.65 8.41
CA GLU A 84 13.47 -6.16 9.36
C GLU A 84 14.73 -5.29 9.31
N ARG A 85 15.68 -5.58 10.21
CA ARG A 85 16.89 -4.78 10.32
C ARG A 85 17.70 -4.87 9.01
N TYR A 86 17.89 -3.74 8.34
CA TYR A 86 18.53 -3.64 7.01
C TYR A 86 17.81 -4.39 5.87
N ARG A 87 16.56 -4.81 6.08
CA ARG A 87 15.78 -5.58 5.12
C ARG A 87 14.44 -4.90 4.92
N ILE A 88 14.29 -4.18 3.80
CA ILE A 88 13.07 -3.41 3.52
C ILE A 88 11.85 -4.34 3.38
N HIS A 89 11.99 -5.46 2.68
CA HIS A 89 10.95 -6.49 2.54
C HIS A 89 11.34 -7.75 3.32
N ALA A 90 10.73 -7.99 4.48
CA ALA A 90 11.10 -9.06 5.41
C ALA A 90 10.39 -10.40 5.21
N GLY A 91 9.46 -10.50 4.25
CA GLY A 91 8.88 -11.77 3.80
C GLY A 91 7.35 -11.88 3.95
N LYS A 92 6.73 -11.14 4.86
CA LYS A 92 5.27 -10.97 4.90
C LYS A 92 4.83 -9.79 4.05
N SER A 93 3.79 -9.98 3.23
CA SER A 93 3.16 -8.94 2.41
C SER A 93 1.77 -8.61 2.92
N VAL A 94 1.48 -7.33 3.12
CA VAL A 94 0.15 -6.82 3.51
C VAL A 94 -0.65 -6.54 2.25
N PRO A 95 -1.67 -7.35 1.90
CA PRO A 95 -2.47 -7.11 0.72
C PRO A 95 -3.35 -5.87 0.86
N ILE A 96 -3.69 -5.27 -0.28
CA ILE A 96 -4.64 -4.15 -0.39
C ILE A 96 -5.94 -4.55 -1.11
N VAL A 97 -6.10 -5.87 -1.29
CA VAL A 97 -7.29 -6.55 -1.79
C VAL A 97 -7.48 -7.86 -1.02
N LYS A 98 -8.71 -8.37 -0.97
CA LYS A 98 -8.96 -9.69 -0.38
C LYS A 98 -8.27 -10.78 -1.22
N ASN A 99 -7.45 -11.63 -0.60
CA ASN A 99 -6.70 -12.67 -1.32
C ASN A 99 -6.71 -14.07 -0.63
N GLY A 100 -7.35 -14.21 0.53
CA GLY A 100 -7.51 -15.49 1.23
C GLY A 100 -6.31 -15.93 2.05
N ASP A 101 -5.23 -15.13 2.10
CA ASP A 101 -4.09 -15.37 2.97
C ASP A 101 -4.52 -15.48 4.44
N GLN A 102 -4.05 -16.53 5.12
CA GLN A 102 -4.32 -16.79 6.53
C GLN A 102 -3.15 -16.40 7.45
N THR A 103 -2.04 -15.92 6.88
CA THR A 103 -0.90 -15.38 7.62
C THR A 103 -1.35 -14.25 8.53
N LYS A 104 -0.80 -14.21 9.75
CA LYS A 104 -1.12 -13.21 10.76
C LYS A 104 0.07 -12.30 11.04
N MET A 105 -0.23 -11.07 11.46
CA MET A 105 0.75 -10.23 12.12
C MET A 105 1.08 -10.79 13.50
N GLU A 106 2.36 -10.72 13.86
CA GLU A 106 2.91 -11.24 15.12
C GLU A 106 3.44 -10.11 16.00
N GLU A 107 3.52 -10.36 17.30
CA GLU A 107 4.09 -9.42 18.25
C GLU A 107 5.55 -9.07 17.90
N GLY A 108 5.91 -7.79 17.95
CA GLY A 108 7.27 -7.31 17.72
C GLY A 108 7.64 -7.08 16.26
N GLU A 109 6.76 -7.44 15.32
CA GLU A 109 6.90 -7.06 13.91
C GLU A 109 6.64 -5.57 13.69
N TYR A 110 7.24 -5.02 12.63
CA TYR A 110 6.93 -3.68 12.16
C TYR A 110 6.75 -3.69 10.64
N PHE A 111 5.78 -2.93 10.16
CA PHE A 111 5.27 -3.01 8.79
C PHE A 111 5.24 -1.63 8.13
N ALA A 112 5.48 -1.59 6.82
CA ALA A 112 4.96 -0.55 5.95
C ALA A 112 3.52 -0.88 5.59
N ILE A 113 2.59 0.01 5.93
CA ILE A 113 1.20 -0.05 5.48
C ILE A 113 1.03 1.01 4.39
N GLU A 114 0.91 0.55 3.16
CA GLU A 114 0.82 1.39 1.98
C GLU A 114 -0.29 0.88 1.07
N THR A 115 -0.97 1.81 0.41
CA THR A 115 -2.07 1.50 -0.50
C THR A 115 -1.97 2.34 -1.76
N PHE A 116 -2.50 1.80 -2.85
CA PHE A 116 -2.37 2.39 -4.16
C PHE A 116 -3.72 2.34 -4.87
N GLY A 117 -4.31 3.51 -5.10
CA GLY A 117 -5.55 3.67 -5.87
C GLY A 117 -5.25 4.05 -7.32
N SER A 118 -6.02 3.50 -8.25
CA SER A 118 -5.87 3.75 -9.69
C SER A 118 -7.22 3.91 -10.36
N THR A 119 -7.28 4.79 -11.36
CA THR A 119 -8.41 4.88 -12.31
C THR A 119 -8.25 3.94 -13.51
N GLY A 120 -7.13 3.21 -13.58
CA GLY A 120 -6.81 2.27 -14.66
C GLY A 120 -7.34 0.85 -14.41
N ARG A 121 -6.49 -0.15 -14.75
CA ARG A 121 -6.82 -1.57 -14.58
C ARG A 121 -6.60 -2.11 -13.16
N GLY A 122 -6.10 -1.28 -12.23
CA GLY A 122 -5.72 -1.71 -10.89
C GLY A 122 -4.63 -2.80 -10.90
N LEU A 123 -3.65 -2.68 -11.81
CA LEU A 123 -2.54 -3.62 -11.99
C LEU A 123 -1.33 -2.89 -12.55
N ILE A 124 -0.14 -3.09 -11.97
CA ILE A 124 1.13 -2.63 -12.54
C ILE A 124 1.80 -3.72 -13.39
N HIS A 125 2.72 -3.28 -14.24
CA HIS A 125 3.64 -4.10 -15.02
C HIS A 125 4.99 -3.39 -15.03
N GLU A 126 6.06 -4.13 -15.27
CA GLU A 126 7.37 -3.53 -15.51
C GLU A 126 7.32 -2.65 -16.77
N ASP A 127 7.87 -1.44 -16.66
CA ASP A 127 7.94 -0.46 -17.75
C ASP A 127 9.11 0.50 -17.48
N LEU A 128 9.58 1.19 -18.54
CA LEU A 128 10.71 2.13 -18.54
C LEU A 128 12.06 1.50 -18.10
N GLU A 129 13.07 2.33 -17.90
CA GLU A 129 14.44 1.90 -17.54
C GLU A 129 14.59 1.69 -16.03
N THR A 130 15.19 0.57 -15.65
CA THR A 130 15.45 0.21 -14.24
C THR A 130 16.46 1.18 -13.60
N SER A 131 16.09 1.73 -12.45
CA SER A 131 16.97 2.57 -11.63
C SER A 131 17.18 2.04 -10.20
N HIS A 132 16.30 1.15 -9.75
CA HIS A 132 16.31 0.63 -8.39
C HIS A 132 16.91 -0.78 -8.37
N TYR A 133 17.92 -0.96 -7.51
CA TYR A 133 18.62 -2.22 -7.32
C TYR A 133 18.75 -2.48 -5.83
N MET A 134 18.69 -3.75 -5.44
CA MET A 134 18.96 -4.18 -4.08
C MET A 134 19.71 -5.50 -4.14
N LYS A 135 20.73 -5.66 -3.28
CA LYS A 135 21.41 -6.95 -3.13
C LYS A 135 20.41 -7.96 -2.59
N ASN A 136 20.41 -9.19 -3.11
CA ASN A 136 19.70 -10.27 -2.44
C ASN A 136 20.20 -10.37 -1.00
N PHE A 137 19.26 -10.48 -0.05
CA PHE A 137 19.57 -10.43 1.36
C PHE A 137 20.26 -11.72 1.83
N ASP A 138 19.89 -12.85 1.20
CA ASP A 138 20.44 -14.18 1.49
C ASP A 138 21.82 -14.42 0.86
#